data_AF-A0A0Q6N5K4-F1
#
_entry.id   AF-A0A0Q6N5K4-F1
#
_cell.length_a   1.000
_cell.length_b   1.000
_cell.length_c   1.000
_cell.angle_alpha   90.00
_cell.angle_beta   90.00
_cell.angle_gamma   90.00
#
_symmetry.space_group_name_H-M   'P 1'
#
loop_
_entity.id
_entity.type
_entity.pdbx_description
1 polymer ?
#
loop_
_entity_poly.entity_id
_entity_poly.type
_entity_poly.pdbx_seq_one_letter_code
_entity_poly.pdbx_strand_id
1 'polypeptide(L)' 'MDFDLPEGWSCAVELELAVEGVYAGRAELRHELTQCCVLVVTQQPTREAALQCMKFQAARFVEEWSSRLTQPS' A
#
# COMPACT_ATOMS: atom_id res chain seq x y z
N MET A 1 7.68 -1.01 -9.32
CA MET A 1 8.10 -1.81 -8.14
C MET A 1 7.00 -2.80 -7.92
N ASP A 2 7.32 -4.09 -7.86
CA ASP A 2 6.33 -5.12 -7.60
C ASP A 2 6.10 -5.25 -6.09
N PHE A 3 4.85 -5.21 -5.68
CA PHE A 3 4.44 -5.32 -4.28
C PHE A 3 4.19 -6.77 -3.88
N ASP A 4 4.38 -7.73 -4.80
CA ASP A 4 4.16 -9.16 -4.62
C ASP A 4 2.76 -9.46 -4.07
N LEU A 5 1.76 -8.74 -4.59
CA LEU A 5 0.38 -8.90 -4.15
C LEU A 5 -0.26 -10.15 -4.80
N PRO A 6 -1.20 -10.81 -4.11
CA PRO A 6 -1.94 -11.94 -4.67
C PRO A 6 -2.69 -11.58 -5.97
N GLU A 7 -3.09 -12.60 -6.73
CA GLU A 7 -3.90 -12.42 -7.93
C GLU A 7 -5.17 -11.60 -7.64
N GLY A 8 -5.58 -10.79 -8.61
CA GLY A 8 -6.70 -9.85 -8.47
C GLY A 8 -6.34 -8.56 -7.73
N TRP A 9 -5.20 -8.47 -7.04
CA TRP A 9 -4.78 -7.24 -6.37
C TRP A 9 -3.88 -6.37 -7.24
N SER A 10 -4.06 -5.07 -7.13
CA SER A 10 -3.16 -4.07 -7.71
C SER A 10 -2.87 -2.95 -6.71
N CYS A 11 -1.69 -2.36 -6.84
CA CYS A 11 -1.23 -1.25 -6.02
C CYS A 11 -0.66 -0.14 -6.92
N ALA A 12 -1.27 1.04 -6.88
CA ALA A 12 -0.75 2.24 -7.53
C ALA A 12 -0.07 3.12 -6.49
N VAL A 13 1.21 3.43 -6.70
CA VAL A 13 2.02 4.19 -5.74
C VAL A 13 2.40 5.55 -6.31
N GLU A 14 2.15 6.57 -5.51
CA GLU A 14 2.57 7.95 -5.74
C GLU A 14 3.47 8.36 -4.57
N LEU A 15 4.66 8.87 -4.89
CA LEU A 15 5.64 9.34 -3.91
C LEU A 15 6.00 10.78 -4.21
N GLU A 16 6.06 11.58 -3.17
CA GLU A 16 6.40 12.99 -3.23
C GLU A 16 7.56 13.26 -2.26
N LEU A 17 8.53 14.04 -2.71
CA LEU A 17 9.59 14.57 -1.86
C LEU A 17 9.10 15.90 -1.28
N ALA A 18 8.90 15.95 0.03
CA ALA A 18 8.54 17.17 0.72
C ALA A 18 9.72 18.15 0.76
N VAL A 19 9.42 19.44 0.97
CA VAL A 19 10.39 20.54 1.01
C VAL A 19 11.49 20.33 2.05
N GLU A 20 11.20 19.57 3.11
CA GLU A 20 12.11 19.24 4.21
C GLU A 20 13.04 18.05 3.90
N GLY A 21 13.01 17.51 2.68
CA GLY A 21 13.84 16.38 2.26
C GLY A 21 13.31 15.01 2.71
N VAL A 22 12.10 14.96 3.26
CA VAL A 22 11.42 13.71 3.65
C VAL A 22 10.48 13.25 2.54
N TYR A 23 10.34 11.93 2.39
CA TYR A 23 9.41 11.32 1.45
C TYR A 23 8.05 11.10 2.11
N ALA A 24 7.01 11.49 1.41
CA ALA A 24 5.63 11.11 1.69
C ALA A 24 5.08 10.35 0.49
N GLY A 25 4.00 9.61 0.67
CA GLY A 25 3.30 9.06 -0.47
C GLY A 25 2.01 8.34 -0.14
N ARG A 26 1.34 8.00 -1.22
CA ARG A 26 0.05 7.31 -1.24
C ARG A 26 0.20 6.00 -2.00
N ALA A 27 -0.39 4.95 -1.47
CA ALA A 27 -0.54 3.68 -2.18
C ALA A 27 -2.03 3.30 -2.23
N GLU A 28 -2.61 3.30 -3.43
CA GLU A 28 -3.98 2.89 -3.67
C GLU A 28 -4.03 1.40 -3.94
N LEU A 29 -4.73 0.66 -3.09
CA LEU A 29 -4.95 -0.78 -3.21
C LEU A 29 -6.34 -1.04 -3.78
N ARG A 30 -6.36 -1.85 -4.83
CA ARG A 30 -7.58 -2.28 -5.50
C ARG A 30 -7.60 -3.79 -5.60
N HIS A 31 -8.80 -4.35 -5.42
CA HIS A 31 -9.09 -5.73 -5.80
C HIS A 31 -9.97 -5.70 -7.04
N GLU A 32 -9.48 -6.26 -8.13
CA GLU A 32 -10.01 -6.08 -9.48
C GLU A 32 -10.15 -4.59 -9.81
N LEU A 33 -11.38 -4.13 -10.05
CA LEU A 33 -11.69 -2.74 -10.34
C LEU A 33 -12.13 -1.94 -9.10
N THR A 34 -12.21 -2.56 -7.92
CA THR A 34 -12.73 -1.91 -6.71
C THR A 34 -11.60 -1.36 -5.85
N GLN A 35 -11.65 -0.06 -5.54
CA GLN A 35 -10.73 0.54 -4.58
C GLN A 35 -11.09 0.06 -3.16
N CYS A 36 -10.17 -0.68 -2.53
CA CYS A 36 -10.38 -1.24 -1.20
C CYS A 36 -9.73 -0.37 -0.12
N CYS A 37 -8.56 0.20 -0.39
CA CYS A 37 -7.81 0.99 0.59
C CYS A 37 -6.92 2.03 -0.07
N VAL A 38 -6.65 3.09 0.68
CA VAL A 38 -5.63 4.07 0.38
C VAL A 38 -4.70 4.14 1.59
N LEU A 39 -3.47 3.69 1.42
CA LEU A 39 -2.42 3.81 2.43
C LEU A 39 -1.71 5.14 2.24
N VAL A 40 -1.40 5.81 3.34
CA VAL A 40 -0.62 7.05 3.34
C VAL A 40 0.58 6.85 4.27
N VAL A 41 1.77 7.10 3.75
CA VAL A 41 3.01 7.18 4.54
C VAL A 41 3.51 8.61 4.55
N THR A 42 3.92 9.08 5.72
CA THR A 42 4.43 10.42 5.92
C THR A 42 5.85 10.34 6.50
N GLN A 43 6.63 11.41 6.29
CA GLN A 43 7.90 11.66 6.97
C GLN A 43 8.92 10.51 6.90
N GLN A 44 9.10 9.91 5.73
CA GLN A 44 10.10 8.85 5.55
C GLN A 44 11.45 9.46 5.18
N PRO A 45 12.57 9.00 5.79
CA PRO A 45 13.87 9.60 5.58
C PRO A 45 14.41 9.36 4.16
N THR A 46 13.94 8.32 3.49
CA THR A 46 14.35 7.97 2.13
C THR A 46 13.16 7.45 1.33
N ARG A 47 13.28 7.53 0.00
CA ARG A 47 12.33 6.94 -0.93
C ARG A 47 12.13 5.44 -0.69
N GLU A 48 13.23 4.75 -0.43
CA GLU A 48 13.22 3.30 -0.20
C GLU A 48 12.49 2.94 1.10
N ALA A 49 12.71 3.71 2.17
CA ALA A 49 11.97 3.54 3.42
C ALA A 49 10.46 3.73 3.21
N ALA A 50 10.06 4.73 2.42
CA ALA A 50 8.65 4.92 2.06
C ALA A 50 8.07 3.73 1.29
N LEU A 51 8.80 3.23 0.29
CA LEU A 51 8.37 2.08 -0.51
C LEU A 51 8.27 0.80 0.32
N GLN A 52 9.24 0.51 1.18
CA GLN A 52 9.20 -0.65 2.07
C GLN A 52 8.05 -0.56 3.07
N CYS A 53 7.82 0.63 3.62
CA CYS A 53 6.69 0.88 4.53
C CYS A 53 5.35 0.65 3.83
N MET A 54 5.18 1.15 2.60
CA MET A 54 3.99 0.93 1.78
C MET A 54 3.82 -0.56 1.45
N LYS A 55 4.90 -1.26 1.05
CA LYS A 55 4.86 -2.68 0.70
C LYS A 55 4.41 -3.54 1.86
N PHE A 56 4.99 -3.31 3.04
CA PHE A 56 4.62 -4.01 4.26
C PHE A 56 3.15 -3.77 4.63
N GLN A 57 2.70 -2.52 4.61
CA GLN A 57 1.31 -2.20 4.94
C GLN A 57 0.32 -2.76 3.91
N ALA A 58 0.67 -2.77 2.63
CA ALA A 58 -0.16 -3.33 1.58
C ALA A 58 -0.35 -4.84 1.74
N ALA A 59 0.74 -5.59 1.95
CA ALA A 59 0.66 -7.02 2.19
C ALA A 59 -0.22 -7.34 3.40
N ARG A 60 0.02 -6.64 4.52
CA ARG A 60 -0.80 -6.80 5.73
C ARG A 60 -2.27 -6.49 5.50
N PHE A 61 -2.59 -5.42 4.76
CA PHE A 61 -3.98 -5.10 4.44
C PHE A 61 -4.66 -6.21 3.65
N VAL A 62 -3.98 -6.75 2.63
CA VAL A 62 -4.53 -7.83 1.79
C VAL A 62 -4.76 -9.10 2.59
N GLU A 63 -3.83 -9.47 3.48
CA GLU A 63 -3.99 -10.61 4.39
C GLU A 63 -5.22 -10.43 5.29
N GLU A 64 -5.33 -9.26 5.94
CA GLU A 64 -6.46 -8.96 6.83
C GLU A 64 -7.78 -8.91 6.05
N TRP A 65 -7.80 -8.31 4.86
CA TRP A 65 -8.99 -8.25 4.00
C TRP A 65 -9.47 -9.64 3.59
N SER A 66 -8.54 -10.47 3.12
CA SER A 66 -8.84 -11.84 2.70
C SER A 66 -9.38 -12.66 3.87
N SER A 67 -8.82 -12.49 5.08
CA SER A 67 -9.31 -13.19 6.27
C SER A 67 -10.76 -12.87 6.63
N ARG A 68 -11.23 -11.65 6.34
CA ARG A 68 -12.62 -11.21 6.59
C ARG A 68 -13.61 -11.81 5.59
N LEU A 69 -13.19 -12.00 4.33
CA LEU A 69 -14.02 -12.63 3.30
C LEU A 69 -14.23 -14.13 3.55
N THR A 70 -13.33 -14.78 4.27
CA THR A 70 -13.40 -16.22 4.57
C THR A 70 -14.15 -16.53 5.87
N GLN A 71 -14.63 -15.53 6.62
CA GLN A 71 -15.47 -15.77 7.79
C GLN A 71 -16.93 -16.00 7.37
N PRO A 72 -17.53 -17.17 7.66
CA PRO A 72 -18.95 -17.40 7.38
C PRO A 72 -19.78 -16.46 8.26
N SER A 73 -20.72 -15.76 7.62
CA SER A 73 -21.72 -14.89 8.27
C SER A 73 -22.67 -15.68 9.17
#